data_AF-A0A3N5RFM5-F1
#
_entry.id   AF-A0A3N5RFM5-F1
#
_cell.length_a   1.000
_cell.length_b   1.000
_cell.length_c   1.000
_cell.angle_alpha   90.00
_cell.angle_beta   90.00
_cell.angle_gamma   90.00
#
_symmetry.space_group_name_H-M   'P 1'
#
loop_
_entity.id
_entity.type
_entity.pdbx_description
1 polymer ?
#
loop_
_entity_poly.entity_id
_entity_poly.type
_entity_poly.pdbx_seq_one_letter_code
_entity_poly.pdbx_strand_id
1 'polypeptide(L)' 'MPRELACKKCKAITVGKVCPICNSTDLSTDWSGIVIIFDAKTSLIAKTLEIT' A
#
# COMPACT_ATOMS: atom_id res chain seq x y z
N MET A 1 -2.18 18.42 7.67
CA MET A 1 -2.42 17.27 6.78
C MET A 1 -1.84 16.03 7.46
N PRO A 2 -2.57 14.90 7.53
CA PRO A 2 -1.99 13.64 7.99
C PRO A 2 -0.82 13.26 7.08
N ARG A 3 0.24 12.65 7.63
CA ARG A 3 1.37 12.16 6.84
C ARG A 3 1.06 10.73 6.40
N GLU A 4 1.03 10.49 5.10
CA GLU A 4 0.85 9.17 4.53
C GLU A 4 2.09 8.29 4.74
N LEU A 5 1.85 7.05 5.15
CA LEU A 5 2.86 6.04 5.41
C LEU A 5 2.65 4.86 4.48
N ALA A 6 3.73 4.32 3.93
CA ALA A 6 3.70 3.10 3.13
C ALA A 6 4.11 1.89 3.96
N CYS A 7 3.34 0.81 3.88
CA CYS A 7 3.73 -0.46 4.49
C CYS A 7 4.87 -1.11 3.71
N LYS A 8 6.00 -1.43 4.36
CA LYS A 8 7.14 -2.07 3.68
C LYS A 8 6.87 -3.50 3.25
N LYS A 9 5.87 -4.16 3.85
CA LYS A 9 5.52 -5.55 3.54
C LYS A 9 4.58 -5.69 2.33
N CYS A 10 3.54 -4.87 2.26
CA CYS A 10 2.48 -5.00 1.25
C CYS A 10 2.24 -3.74 0.41
N LYS A 11 3.05 -2.69 0.61
CA LYS A 11 3.03 -1.42 -0.14
C LYS A 11 1.76 -0.58 0.03
N ALA A 12 0.80 -1.01 0.85
CA ALA A 12 -0.41 -0.24 1.14
C ALA A 12 -0.08 1.10 1.81
N ILE A 13 -0.76 2.17 1.37
CA ILE A 13 -0.66 3.51 1.95
C ILE A 13 -1.72 3.66 3.05
N THR A 14 -1.33 4.21 4.19
CA THR A 14 -2.21 4.46 5.33
C THR A 14 -1.84 5.76 6.04
N VAL A 15 -2.80 6.36 6.74
CA VAL A 15 -2.56 7.49 7.67
C VAL A 15 -2.53 7.02 9.13
N GLY A 16 -2.80 5.73 9.38
CA GLY A 16 -2.79 5.10 10.69
C GLY A 16 -1.41 4.56 11.09
N LYS A 17 -1.30 4.10 12.34
CA LYS A 17 -0.05 3.50 12.88
C LYS A 17 0.12 2.01 12.55
N VAL A 18 -0.92 1.38 11.98
CA VAL A 18 -0.96 -0.04 11.63
C VAL A 18 -1.48 -0.16 10.20
N CYS A 19 -0.86 -1.02 9.39
CA CYS A 19 -1.33 -1.30 8.04
C CYS A 19 -2.70 -1.99 8.07
N PRO A 20 -3.73 -1.47 7.39
CA PRO A 20 -5.07 -2.06 7.40
C PRO A 20 -5.17 -3.37 6.61
N ILE A 21 -4.17 -3.68 5.77
CA ILE A 21 -4.17 -4.87 4.91
C ILE A 21 -3.49 -6.06 5.58
N CYS A 22 -2.30 -5.85 6.18
CA CYS A 22 -1.49 -6.94 6.75
C CYS A 22 -1.21 -6.80 8.25
N ASN A 23 -1.79 -5.80 8.93
CA ASN A 23 -1.62 -5.51 10.35
C ASN A 23 -0.17 -5.26 10.81
N SER A 24 0.75 -5.00 9.88
CA SER A 24 2.12 -4.65 10.21
C SER A 24 2.24 -3.21 10.72
N THR A 25 3.13 -3.01 11.69
CA THR A 25 3.57 -1.68 12.17
C THR A 25 4.84 -1.21 11.46
N ASP A 26 5.42 -1.99 10.54
CA ASP A 26 6.60 -1.61 9.76
C ASP A 26 6.19 -0.73 8.58
N LEU A 27 6.13 0.57 8.87
CA LEU A 27 5.68 1.62 7.97
C LEU A 27 6.84 2.59 7.68
N SER A 28 6.88 3.12 6.45
CA SER A 28 7.89 4.10 5.99
C SER A 28 7.24 5.42 5.61
N THR A 29 7.91 6.52 5.96
CA THR A 29 7.61 7.86 5.40
C THR A 29 8.37 8.13 4.11
N ASP A 30 9.44 7.37 3.87
CA ASP A 30 10.23 7.41 2.64
C ASP A 30 9.66 6.38 1.67
N TRP A 31 8.83 6.88 0.74
CA TRP A 31 8.24 6.12 -0.35
C TRP A 31 7.98 7.06 -1.51
N SER A 32 7.84 6.51 -2.72
CA SER A 32 7.63 7.31 -3.94
C SER A 32 6.82 6.52 -4.96
N GLY A 33 6.09 7.26 -5.80
CA GLY A 33 5.15 6.68 -6.75
C GLY A 33 3.85 6.23 -6.07
N ILE A 34 2.73 6.33 -6.79
CA ILE A 34 1.43 5.87 -6.31
C ILE A 34 0.70 5.16 -7.43
N VAL A 35 0.03 4.07 -7.08
CA VAL A 35 -0.89 3.34 -7.96
C VAL A 35 -2.19 3.14 -7.21
N ILE A 36 -3.30 3.41 -7.89
CA ILE A 36 -4.66 3.20 -7.37
C ILE A 36 -5.25 2.02 -8.14
N ILE A 37 -5.58 0.95 -7.43
CA ILE A 37 -6.19 -0.25 -8.00
C ILE A 37 -7.66 -0.27 -7.59
N PHE A 38 -8.55 -0.18 -8.59
CA PHE A 38 -9.99 -0.27 -8.36
C PHE A 38 -10.47 -1.72 -8.26
N ASP A 39 -9.94 -2.59 -9.12
CA ASP A 39 -10.23 -4.03 -9.11
C ASP A 39 -8.92 -4.81 -9.31
N ALA A 40 -8.48 -5.48 -8.25
CA ALA A 40 -7.26 -6.28 -8.27
C ALA A 40 -7.38 -7.55 -9.12
N LYS A 41 -8.60 -8.07 -9.33
CA LYS A 41 -8.82 -9.34 -10.05
C LYS A 41 -8.62 -9.19 -11.56
N THR A 42 -8.97 -8.03 -12.11
CA THR A 42 -8.92 -7.77 -13.56
C THR A 42 -7.76 -6.87 -13.97
N SER A 43 -7.10 -6.20 -13.02
CA SER A 43 -6.00 -5.28 -13.32
C SER A 43 -4.69 -6.00 -13.64
N LEU A 44 -4.18 -5.79 -14.85
CA LEU A 44 -2.85 -6.24 -15.25
C LEU A 44 -1.76 -5.64 -14.35
N ILE A 45 -1.91 -4.36 -13.96
CA ILE A 45 -0.96 -3.68 -13.07
C ILE A 45 -0.94 -4.34 -11.69
N ALA A 46 -2.11 -4.67 -11.14
CA ALA A 46 -2.21 -5.35 -9.85
C ALA A 46 -1.50 -6.72 -9.89
N LYS A 47 -1.74 -7.48 -10.97
CA LYS A 47 -1.08 -8.77 -11.19
C LYS A 47 0.44 -8.64 -11.30
N THR A 48 0.94 -7.65 -12.04
CA THR A 48 2.39 -7.40 -12.20
C THR A 48 3.04 -6.99 -10.89
N LEU A 49 2.33 -6.27 -10.02
CA LEU A 49 2.82 -5.80 -8.73
C LEU A 49 2.57 -6.78 -7.57
N GLU A 50 1.95 -7.93 -7.87
CA GLU A 50 1.54 -8.96 -6.90
C GLU A 50 0.62 -8.40 -5.80
N ILE A 51 -0.32 -7.53 -6.19
CA ILE A 51 -1.35 -6.98 -5.32
C ILE A 51 -2.66 -7.73 -5.58
N THR A 52 -3.21 -8.36 -4.53
CA THR A 52 -4.45 -9.17 -4.56
C THR A 52 -5.52 -8.65 -3.62
#